data_AF-A0A9E3SLU6-F1
#
_entry.id   AF-A0A9E3SLU6-F1
#
_cell.length_a   1.000
_cell.length_b   1.000
_cell.length_c   1.000
_cell.angle_alpha   90.00
_cell.angle_beta   90.00
_cell.angle_gamma   90.00
#
_symmetry.space_group_name_H-M   'P 1'
#
loop_
_entity.id
_entity.type
_entity.pdbx_description
1 polymer ?
#
loop_
_entity_poly.entity_id
_entity_poly.type
_entity_poly.pdbx_seq_one_letter_code
_entity_poly.pdbx_strand_id
1 'polypeptide(L)'
;MSLTPCGCNRSVAILGGLFAGLAACLVLAQDRCLDAGGRVSDAAWACELASGASASLWSLVSPGMAVLVVLVVGVPVYVAANAVGRRFIVACGLPAD
;
A
#
# COMPACT_ATOMS: atom_id res chain seq x y z
N MET A 1 -30.73 -15.65 -12.80
CA MET A 1 -29.41 -15.00 -12.81
C MET A 1 -28.87 -15.03 -11.39
N SER A 2 -27.96 -15.95 -11.06
CA SER A 2 -27.27 -15.95 -9.78
C SER A 2 -26.20 -14.86 -9.80
N LEU A 3 -26.51 -13.69 -9.23
CA LEU A 3 -25.46 -12.77 -8.79
C LEU A 3 -24.82 -13.42 -7.56
N THR A 4 -23.63 -13.95 -7.74
CA THR A 4 -22.80 -14.45 -6.64
C THR A 4 -22.66 -13.34 -5.59
N PRO A 5 -22.79 -13.64 -4.27
CA PRO A 5 -22.57 -12.65 -3.24
C PRO A 5 -21.18 -12.07 -3.44
N CYS A 6 -21.16 -10.76 -3.69
CA CYS A 6 -20.07 -10.07 -4.36
C CYS A 6 -18.74 -10.20 -3.60
N GLY A 7 -17.86 -11.08 -4.10
CA GLY A 7 -16.42 -11.04 -3.80
C GLY A 7 -15.73 -9.74 -4.27
N CYS A 8 -16.46 -8.89 -5.02
CA CYS A 8 -15.99 -7.61 -5.56
C CYS A 8 -15.44 -6.67 -4.48
N ASN A 9 -16.07 -6.62 -3.30
CA ASN A 9 -15.62 -5.73 -2.22
C ASN A 9 -14.34 -6.23 -1.52
N ARG A 10 -14.13 -7.55 -1.46
CA ARG A 10 -12.93 -8.13 -0.87
C ARG A 10 -11.71 -7.85 -1.74
N SER A 11 -11.86 -7.92 -3.06
CA SER A 11 -10.79 -7.55 -4.00
C SER A 11 -10.37 -6.09 -3.83
N VAL A 12 -11.32 -5.17 -3.72
CA VAL A 12 -11.02 -3.74 -3.48
C VAL A 12 -10.32 -3.52 -2.15
N ALA A 13 -10.76 -4.19 -1.08
CA ALA A 13 -10.09 -4.10 0.21
C ALA A 13 -8.65 -4.65 0.16
N ILE A 14 -8.43 -5.81 -0.48
CA ILE A 14 -7.09 -6.41 -0.64
C ILE A 14 -6.19 -5.48 -1.44
N LEU A 15 -6.66 -5.00 -2.59
CA LEU A 15 -5.91 -4.07 -3.44
C LEU A 15 -5.61 -2.78 -2.68
N GLY A 16 -6.60 -2.21 -1.99
CA GLY A 16 -6.42 -1.00 -1.18
C GLY A 16 -5.36 -1.16 -0.09
N GLY A 17 -5.40 -2.27 0.66
CA GLY A 17 -4.38 -2.57 1.67
C GLY A 17 -2.99 -2.78 1.07
N LEU A 18 -2.90 -3.49 -0.06
CA LEU A 18 -1.64 -3.73 -0.77
C LEU A 18 -1.02 -2.41 -1.28
N PHE A 19 -1.80 -1.60 -1.98
CA PHE A 19 -1.33 -0.32 -2.53
C PHE A 19 -0.97 0.67 -1.42
N ALA A 20 -1.73 0.71 -0.33
CA ALA A 20 -1.40 1.55 0.82
C ALA A 20 -0.08 1.12 1.48
N GLY A 21 0.15 -0.18 1.63
CA GLY A 21 1.42 -0.71 2.13
C GLY A 21 2.60 -0.37 1.21
N LEU A 22 2.46 -0.58 -0.11
CA LEU A 22 3.49 -0.25 -1.08
C LEU A 22 3.79 1.26 -1.13
N ALA A 23 2.76 2.10 -1.08
CA ALA A 23 2.92 3.56 -1.05
C ALA A 23 3.68 4.01 0.21
N ALA A 24 3.32 3.48 1.38
CA ALA A 24 4.02 3.78 2.62
C ALA A 24 5.49 3.30 2.61
N CYS A 25 5.77 2.13 2.02
CA CYS A 25 7.14 1.67 1.81
C CYS A 25 7.95 2.61 0.90
N LEU A 26 7.33 3.12 -0.17
CA LEU A 26 7.98 4.09 -1.07
C LEU A 26 8.28 5.40 -0.36
N VAL A 27 7.34 5.94 0.42
CA VAL A 27 7.57 7.16 1.20
C VAL A 27 8.74 6.97 2.18
N LEU A 28 8.77 5.84 2.90
CA LEU A 28 9.88 5.53 3.81
C LEU A 28 11.22 5.37 3.08
N ALA A 29 11.23 4.80 1.89
CA ALA A 29 12.43 4.70 1.06
C ALA A 29 12.94 6.08 0.63
N GLN A 30 12.03 6.98 0.27
CA GLN A 30 12.35 8.36 -0.10
C GLN A 30 12.92 9.12 1.11
N ASP A 31 12.30 9.02 2.28
CA ASP A 31 12.80 9.64 3.51
C ASP A 31 14.22 9.14 3.83
N ARG A 32 14.46 7.83 3.78
CA ARG A 32 15.80 7.25 4.00
C ARG A 32 16.84 7.76 3.00
N CYS A 33 16.43 7.97 1.75
CA CYS A 33 17.31 8.54 0.72
C CYS A 33 17.69 9.98 1.04
N LEU A 34 16.71 10.80 1.44
CA LEU A 34 16.92 12.19 1.81
C LEU A 34 17.75 12.32 3.09
N ASP A 35 17.51 11.47 4.09
CA ASP A 35 18.28 11.40 5.34
C ASP A 35 19.76 11.03 5.10
N ALA A 36 20.03 10.22 4.08
CA ALA A 36 21.39 9.89 3.64
C ALA A 36 22.08 11.00 2.82
N GLY A 37 21.41 12.15 2.64
CA GLY A 37 21.89 13.26 1.82
C GLY A 37 21.81 12.99 0.31
N GLY A 38 21.03 11.99 -0.10
CA GLY A 38 20.77 11.66 -1.49
C GLY A 38 19.65 12.51 -2.11
N ARG A 39 19.44 12.35 -3.41
CA ARG A 39 18.33 12.93 -4.16
C ARG A 39 17.46 11.81 -4.72
N VAL A 40 16.15 11.97 -4.59
CA VAL A 40 15.18 11.03 -5.16
C VAL A 40 14.97 11.39 -6.64
N SER A 41 15.06 10.38 -7.51
CA SER A 41 14.72 10.49 -8.93
C SER A 41 13.43 9.72 -9.22
N ASP A 42 12.32 10.44 -9.38
CA ASP A 42 10.99 9.85 -9.64
C ASP A 42 10.90 9.19 -11.03
N ALA A 43 11.77 9.55 -11.97
CA ALA A 43 11.82 8.93 -13.29
C ALA A 43 12.51 7.55 -13.26
N ALA A 44 13.54 7.40 -12.43
CA ALA A 44 14.34 6.17 -12.33
C ALA A 44 13.96 5.29 -11.14
N TRP A 45 13.10 5.79 -10.25
CA TRP A 45 12.66 5.10 -9.02
C TRP A 45 13.88 4.71 -8.16
N ALA A 46 14.84 5.63 -8.13
CA ALA A 46 16.16 5.43 -7.57
C ALA A 46 16.53 6.59 -6.64
N CYS A 47 17.42 6.28 -5.70
CA CYS A 47 18.11 7.23 -4.86
C CYS A 47 19.50 7.47 -5.42
N GLU A 48 19.81 8.71 -5.76
CA GLU A 48 21.15 9.16 -6.12
C GLU A 48 21.86 9.62 -4.85
N LEU A 49 22.85 8.86 -4.38
CA LEU A 49 23.63 9.20 -3.20
C LEU A 49 24.65 10.31 -3.54
N ALA A 50 25.04 11.08 -2.53
CA ALA A 50 26.07 12.11 -2.65
C ALA A 50 27.44 11.56 -3.11
N SER A 51 27.68 10.26 -2.97
CA SER A 51 28.88 9.57 -3.50
C SER A 51 28.86 9.36 -5.01
N GLY A 52 27.78 9.73 -5.71
CA GLY A 52 27.56 9.46 -7.13
C GLY A 52 27.02 8.06 -7.43
N ALA A 53 26.76 7.24 -6.41
CA ALA A 53 26.15 5.93 -6.56
C ALA A 53 24.62 6.03 -6.68
N SER A 54 24.02 5.22 -7.56
CA SER A 54 22.56 5.07 -7.66
C SER A 54 22.11 3.76 -7.00
N ALA A 55 21.16 3.82 -6.08
CA ALA A 55 20.52 2.65 -5.48
C ALA A 55 19.02 2.65 -5.78
N SER A 56 18.40 1.48 -5.90
CA SER A 56 16.94 1.41 -6.07
C SER A 56 16.25 1.81 -4.76
N LEU A 57 15.12 2.53 -4.83
CA LEU A 57 14.37 2.87 -3.62
C LEU A 57 13.99 1.61 -2.82
N TRP A 58 13.70 0.51 -3.51
CA TRP A 58 13.39 -0.77 -2.89
C TRP A 58 14.55 -1.39 -2.10
N SER A 59 15.81 -1.07 -2.41
CA SER A 59 16.95 -1.56 -1.61
C SER A 59 17.03 -0.88 -0.24
N LEU A 60 16.38 0.28 -0.07
CA LEU A 60 16.32 1.01 1.20
C LEU A 60 15.22 0.47 2.13
N VAL A 61 14.30 -0.35 1.60
CA VAL A 61 13.24 -1.01 2.36
C VAL A 61 13.68 -2.42 2.73
N SER A 62 13.98 -2.64 4.00
CA SER A 62 14.26 -4.01 4.47
C SER A 62 12.99 -4.86 4.47
N PRO A 63 13.09 -6.19 4.32
CA PRO A 63 11.92 -7.08 4.40
C PRO A 63 11.14 -6.91 5.71
N GLY A 64 11.85 -6.71 6.83
CA GLY A 64 11.24 -6.46 8.13
C GLY A 64 10.45 -5.14 8.18
N MET A 65 10.99 -4.07 7.59
CA MET A 65 10.28 -2.80 7.46
C MET A 65 9.03 -2.95 6.59
N ALA A 66 9.12 -3.66 5.47
CA ALA A 66 7.97 -3.90 4.59
C ALA A 66 6.83 -4.62 5.34
N VAL A 67 7.15 -5.66 6.12
CA VAL A 67 6.16 -6.38 6.95
C VAL A 67 5.52 -5.44 7.97
N LEU A 68 6.32 -4.65 8.69
CA LEU A 68 5.82 -3.68 9.68
C LEU A 68 4.89 -2.65 9.03
N VAL A 69 5.25 -2.11 7.87
CA VAL A 69 4.43 -1.15 7.13
C VAL A 69 3.12 -1.75 6.67
N VAL A 70 3.15 -2.98 6.14
CA VAL A 70 1.92 -3.69 5.76
C VAL A 70 1.03 -3.91 6.98
N LEU A 71 1.58 -4.26 8.14
CA LEU A 71 0.81 -4.43 9.37
C LEU A 71 0.22 -3.13 9.91
N VAL A 72 0.98 -2.03 9.87
CA VAL A 72 0.58 -0.73 10.46
C VAL A 72 -0.28 0.10 9.52
N VAL A 73 -0.11 -0.04 8.20
CA VAL A 73 -0.83 0.76 7.20
C VAL A 73 -1.75 -0.11 6.35
N GLY A 74 -1.21 -1.18 5.76
CA GLY A 74 -1.98 -2.03 4.83
C GLY A 74 -3.16 -2.75 5.48
N VAL A 75 -2.97 -3.33 6.67
CA VAL A 75 -4.02 -4.05 7.40
C VAL A 75 -5.14 -3.10 7.86
N PRO A 76 -4.88 -1.94 8.47
CA PRO A 76 -5.94 -1.00 8.81
C PRO A 76 -6.73 -0.50 7.60
N VAL A 77 -6.06 -0.20 6.48
CA VAL A 77 -6.72 0.21 5.24
C VAL A 77 -7.61 -0.92 4.70
N TYR A 78 -7.12 -2.16 4.71
CA TYR A 78 -7.92 -3.33 4.34
C TYR A 78 -9.17 -3.45 5.23
N VAL A 79 -9.01 -3.37 6.55
CA VAL A 79 -10.12 -3.50 7.50
C VAL A 79 -11.14 -2.37 7.30
N ALA A 80 -10.68 -1.14 7.12
CA ALA A 80 -11.54 0.02 6.87
C ALA A 80 -12.31 -0.11 5.55
N ALA A 81 -11.63 -0.44 4.45
CA ALA A 81 -12.26 -0.63 3.14
C ALA A 81 -13.29 -1.77 3.16
N ASN A 82 -12.95 -2.89 3.81
CA ASN A 82 -13.86 -4.01 3.96
C ASN A 82 -15.09 -3.65 4.82
N ALA A 83 -14.91 -2.92 5.92
CA ALA A 83 -16.00 -2.46 6.77
C ALA A 83 -16.92 -1.45 6.06
N VAL A 84 -16.36 -0.51 5.30
CA VAL A 84 -17.10 0.47 4.51
C VAL A 84 -17.94 -0.22 3.45
N GLY A 85 -17.33 -1.10 2.64
CA GLY A 85 -18.10 -1.74 1.57
C GLY A 85 -19.15 -2.73 2.10
N ARG A 86 -18.97 -3.34 3.29
CA ARG A 86 -20.06 -4.06 3.98
C ARG A 86 -21.22 -3.15 4.34
N ARG A 87 -20.94 -1.95 4.87
CA ARG A 87 -21.98 -0.96 5.20
C ARG A 87 -22.74 -0.48 3.95
N PHE A 88 -22.06 -0.29 2.82
CA PHE A 88 -22.70 0.08 1.56
C PHE A 88 -23.64 -1.02 1.03
N ILE A 89 -23.25 -2.30 1.10
CA ILE A 89 -24.12 -3.42 0.70
C ILE A 89 -25.41 -3.44 1.54
N VAL A 90 -25.28 -3.28 2.85
CA VAL A 90 -26.43 -3.23 3.78
C VAL A 90 -27.31 -1.99 3.57
N ALA A 91 -26.71 -0.82 3.29
CA ALA A 91 -27.43 0.43 3.08
C ALA A 91 -28.15 0.51 1.73
N CYS A 92 -27.68 -0.20 0.70
CA CYS A 92 -28.29 -0.24 -0.62
C CYS A 92 -29.41 -1.29 -0.76
N GLY A 93 -29.80 -1.98 0.32
CA GLY A 93 -30.91 -2.94 0.32
C GLY A 93 -30.66 -4.20 -0.54
N LEU A 94 -29.42 -4.46 -0.93
CA LEU A 94 -29.04 -5.73 -1.57
C LEU A 94 -28.91 -6.77 -0.45
N PRO A 95 -29.79 -7.78 -0.39
CA PRO A 95 -29.72 -8.78 0.67
C PRO A 95 -28.38 -9.51 0.57
N ALA A 96 -27.68 -9.56 1.71
CA ALA A 96 -26.46 -10.32 1.86
C ALA A 96 -26.83 -11.78 2.15
N ASP A 97 -27.37 -12.46 1.13
CA ASP A 97 -27.67 -13.89 1.16
C ASP A 97 -26.49 -14.72 0.59
#